data_AF-A0AAW0G2T4-F1
#
_entry.id   AF-A0AAW0G2T4-F1
#
_cell.length_a   1.000
_cell.length_b   1.000
_cell.length_c   1.000
_cell.angle_alpha   90.00
_cell.angle_beta   90.00
_cell.angle_gamma   90.00
#
_symmetry.space_group_name_H-M   'P 1'
#
loop_
_entity.id
_entity.type
_entity.pdbx_description
1 polymer ?
#
loop_
_entity_poly.entity_id
_entity_poly.type
_entity_poly.pdbx_seq_one_letter_code
_entity_poly.pdbx_strand_id
1 'polypeptide(L)'
;MKPFDSFKKKNPEIVNSPDFPFKWKPAHENTIDFKLEIVFNTFVDPDLDKRDPDSSYTDYDSRPDIIKLKVWKGGKEHDEFAELYLEKDEWEQLKELQEPLQGRIVECRKKVDKPPYWEMLRFRDDKANGNHFTVVQKILQSIQDGVSEEEIIKSCPEINQLWKKRYQEKKQKPSSSSITSHSHHHNPPMNNLPPKPEQEAPKLEKESQPPTKKQKVESSSDGSSNDTNKKPEMLDDLLPDYEGDSDDLD
;
A
#
# COMPACT_ATOMS: atom_id res chain seq x y z
N MET A 1 -11.53 -27.99 -12.56
CA MET A 1 -10.89 -27.29 -11.43
C MET A 1 -10.26 -26.03 -11.99
N LYS A 2 -10.58 -24.84 -11.46
CA LYS A 2 -10.07 -23.59 -12.04
C LYS A 2 -8.51 -23.57 -11.94
N PRO A 3 -7.79 -22.94 -12.88
CA PRO A 3 -6.33 -22.93 -12.89
C PRO A 3 -5.72 -22.46 -11.55
N PHE A 4 -6.35 -21.48 -10.90
CA PHE A 4 -5.91 -20.96 -9.61
C PHE A 4 -6.11 -21.96 -8.46
N ASP A 5 -7.20 -22.71 -8.43
CA ASP A 5 -7.43 -23.74 -7.41
C ASP A 5 -6.33 -24.82 -7.48
N SER A 6 -5.95 -25.22 -8.71
CA SER A 6 -4.86 -26.19 -8.89
C SER A 6 -3.52 -25.63 -8.46
N PHE A 7 -3.29 -24.32 -8.61
CA PHE A 7 -2.08 -23.66 -8.14
C PHE A 7 -2.05 -23.59 -6.60
N LYS A 8 -3.16 -23.21 -5.97
CA LYS A 8 -3.32 -23.15 -4.51
C LYS A 8 -3.09 -24.51 -3.86
N LYS A 9 -3.59 -25.59 -4.48
CA LYS A 9 -3.34 -26.96 -3.99
C LYS A 9 -1.86 -27.37 -4.07
N LYS A 10 -1.12 -26.85 -5.05
CA LYS A 10 0.30 -27.18 -5.28
C LYS A 10 1.26 -26.29 -4.50
N ASN A 11 0.87 -25.06 -4.16
CA ASN A 11 1.72 -24.08 -3.48
C ASN A 11 0.95 -23.35 -2.36
N PRO A 12 0.46 -24.07 -1.33
CA PRO A 12 -0.29 -23.47 -0.23
C PRO A 12 0.52 -22.43 0.56
N GLU A 13 1.83 -22.60 0.68
CA GLU A 13 2.74 -21.69 1.37
C GLU A 13 2.83 -20.32 0.68
N ILE A 14 2.74 -20.28 -0.65
CA ILE A 14 2.74 -19.01 -1.40
C ILE A 14 1.40 -18.32 -1.25
N VAL A 15 0.29 -19.04 -1.44
CA VAL A 15 -1.06 -18.44 -1.44
C VAL A 15 -1.49 -17.97 -0.05
N ASN A 16 -0.97 -18.60 1.01
CA ASN A 16 -1.25 -18.20 2.39
C ASN A 16 -0.17 -17.26 2.96
N SER A 17 0.82 -16.84 2.16
CA SER A 17 1.83 -15.87 2.59
C SER A 17 1.21 -14.49 2.79
N PRO A 18 1.67 -13.68 3.76
CA PRO A 18 1.24 -12.28 3.89
C PRO A 18 1.54 -11.43 2.66
N ASP A 19 2.50 -11.85 1.83
CA ASP A 19 2.92 -11.13 0.62
C ASP A 19 2.02 -11.43 -0.60
N PHE A 20 1.07 -12.36 -0.48
CA PHE A 20 0.14 -12.74 -1.54
C PHE A 20 -1.33 -12.69 -1.09
N PRO A 21 -2.25 -12.17 -1.91
CA PRO A 21 -2.02 -11.52 -3.20
C PRO A 21 -1.45 -10.12 -3.03
N PHE A 22 -0.49 -9.74 -3.89
CA PHE A 22 -0.07 -8.35 -3.97
C PHE A 22 -1.13 -7.51 -4.70
N LYS A 23 -1.32 -6.29 -4.23
CA LYS A 23 -2.15 -5.27 -4.89
C LYS A 23 -1.22 -4.21 -5.45
N TRP A 24 -1.32 -3.95 -6.75
CA TRP A 24 -0.62 -2.83 -7.37
C TRP A 24 -1.56 -1.62 -7.43
N LYS A 25 -0.98 -0.45 -7.17
CA LYS A 25 -1.57 0.86 -7.44
C LYS A 25 -0.45 1.75 -7.99
N PRO A 26 -0.75 2.66 -8.94
CA PRO A 26 0.24 3.64 -9.37
C PRO A 26 0.83 4.37 -8.17
N ALA A 27 2.16 4.50 -8.14
CA ALA A 27 2.86 5.05 -6.98
C ALA A 27 2.38 6.46 -6.63
N HIS A 28 2.11 7.28 -7.64
CA HIS A 28 1.64 8.66 -7.52
C HIS A 28 0.18 8.78 -7.03
N GLU A 29 -0.60 7.69 -7.03
CA GLU A 29 -1.95 7.66 -6.46
C GLU A 29 -1.96 7.45 -4.94
N ASN A 30 -0.81 7.18 -4.32
CA ASN A 30 -0.78 7.07 -2.87
C ASN A 30 -1.06 8.43 -2.21
N THR A 31 -2.05 8.42 -1.33
CA THR A 31 -2.52 9.60 -0.63
C THR A 31 -1.98 9.65 0.79
N ILE A 32 -1.88 10.87 1.32
CA ILE A 32 -1.50 11.15 2.69
C ILE A 32 -2.51 12.15 3.26
N ASP A 33 -2.98 11.90 4.47
CA ASP A 33 -3.84 12.84 5.16
C ASP A 33 -2.98 13.86 5.93
N PHE A 34 -3.15 15.14 5.63
CA PHE A 34 -2.46 16.24 6.30
C PHE A 34 -3.46 17.14 7.02
N LYS A 35 -2.96 17.88 8.00
CA LYS A 35 -3.70 18.99 8.60
C LYS A 35 -3.47 20.25 7.78
N LEU A 36 -4.54 20.87 7.33
CA LEU A 36 -4.52 22.09 6.52
C LEU A 36 -4.22 23.31 7.39
N GLU A 37 -3.28 24.13 6.98
CA GLU A 37 -3.00 25.43 7.58
C GLU A 37 -2.87 26.50 6.51
N ILE A 38 -3.89 27.34 6.41
CA ILE A 38 -3.95 28.50 5.53
C ILE A 38 -3.23 29.65 6.22
N VAL A 39 -2.26 30.23 5.53
CA VAL A 39 -1.63 31.50 5.90
C VAL A 39 -2.31 32.59 5.08
N PHE A 40 -3.27 33.28 5.70
CA PHE A 40 -4.00 34.36 5.04
C PHE A 40 -3.09 35.55 4.76
N ASN A 41 -3.35 36.23 3.64
CA ASN A 41 -2.59 37.40 3.23
C ASN A 41 -2.93 38.59 4.12
N THR A 42 -1.98 39.51 4.31
CA THR A 42 -2.24 40.79 4.97
C THR A 42 -2.46 41.87 3.92
N PHE A 43 -3.53 42.65 4.10
CA PHE A 43 -3.82 43.81 3.29
C PHE A 43 -3.53 45.07 4.11
N VAL A 44 -2.86 46.05 3.51
CA VAL A 44 -2.59 47.35 4.12
C VAL A 44 -3.52 48.37 3.48
N ASP A 45 -4.35 49.01 4.28
CA ASP A 45 -5.29 50.03 3.82
C ASP A 45 -4.51 51.26 3.30
N PRO A 46 -4.67 51.64 2.01
CA PRO A 46 -3.98 52.80 1.45
C PRO A 46 -4.45 54.14 2.03
N ASP A 47 -5.64 54.19 2.64
CA ASP A 47 -6.22 55.41 3.21
C ASP A 47 -5.79 55.65 4.67
N LEU A 48 -5.13 54.67 5.30
CA LEU A 48 -4.56 54.78 6.65
C LEU A 48 -3.05 55.08 6.63
N ASP A 49 -2.55 55.70 7.70
CA ASP A 49 -1.11 55.94 7.84
C ASP A 49 -0.38 54.59 7.99
N LYS A 50 0.65 54.37 7.16
CA LYS A 50 1.50 53.16 7.19
C LYS A 50 2.22 52.94 8.52
N ARG A 51 2.31 53.96 9.38
CA ARG A 51 2.90 53.87 10.72
C ARG A 51 1.89 53.41 11.78
N ASP A 52 0.61 53.39 11.46
CA ASP A 52 -0.44 52.92 12.34
C ASP A 52 -0.40 51.38 12.39
N PRO A 53 -0.23 50.74 13.57
CA PRO A 53 -0.26 49.28 13.69
C PRO A 53 -1.60 48.66 13.25
N ASP A 54 -2.70 49.42 13.24
CA ASP A 54 -4.01 48.95 12.80
C ASP A 54 -4.27 49.20 11.29
N SER A 55 -3.26 49.72 10.56
CA SER A 55 -3.36 49.94 9.11
C SER A 55 -3.37 48.66 8.27
N SER A 56 -3.10 47.50 8.87
CA SER A 56 -3.11 46.21 8.19
C SER A 56 -4.12 45.25 8.77
N TYR A 57 -4.89 44.57 7.92
CA TYR A 57 -5.84 43.53 8.31
C TYR A 57 -5.65 42.25 7.49
N THR A 58 -6.21 41.14 7.98
CA THR A 58 -6.15 39.85 7.30
C THR A 58 -7.19 39.77 6.19
N ASP A 59 -6.74 39.46 4.97
CA ASP A 59 -7.60 39.22 3.81
C ASP A 59 -8.01 37.75 3.76
N TYR A 60 -9.29 37.49 4.03
CA TYR A 60 -9.89 36.16 4.03
C TYR A 60 -10.51 35.78 2.67
N ASP A 61 -10.73 36.73 1.77
CA ASP A 61 -11.46 36.53 0.52
C ASP A 61 -10.50 36.17 -0.62
N SER A 62 -9.31 36.80 -0.62
CA SER A 62 -8.26 36.49 -1.59
C SER A 62 -7.69 35.10 -1.36
N ARG A 63 -7.25 34.47 -2.47
CA ARG A 63 -6.53 33.20 -2.38
C ARG A 63 -5.24 33.41 -1.58
N PRO A 64 -5.01 32.66 -0.49
CA PRO A 64 -3.77 32.74 0.26
C PRO A 64 -2.58 32.36 -0.60
N ASP A 65 -1.45 33.05 -0.42
CA ASP A 65 -0.23 32.77 -1.18
C ASP A 65 0.42 31.46 -0.71
N ILE A 66 0.24 31.10 0.57
CA ILE A 66 0.84 29.92 1.19
C ILE A 66 -0.22 29.13 1.95
N ILE A 67 -0.39 27.87 1.55
CA ILE A 67 -1.20 26.89 2.26
C ILE A 67 -0.28 25.74 2.68
N LYS A 68 -0.03 25.64 3.98
CA LYS A 68 0.85 24.63 4.57
C LYS A 68 0.09 23.35 4.86
N LEU A 69 0.78 22.24 4.69
CA LEU A 69 0.34 20.90 5.06
C LEU A 69 1.17 20.41 6.24
N LYS A 70 0.48 20.12 7.34
CA LYS A 70 1.09 19.68 8.59
C LYS A 70 0.90 18.18 8.84
N VAL A 71 1.95 17.52 9.32
CA VAL A 71 1.95 16.11 9.73
C VAL A 71 1.84 16.01 11.24
N TRP A 72 1.21 14.94 11.71
CA TRP A 72 1.05 14.72 13.15
C TRP A 72 2.28 14.03 13.75
N LYS A 73 2.79 14.56 14.87
CA LYS A 73 3.94 13.98 15.60
C LYS A 73 3.57 13.28 16.91
N GLY A 74 2.29 13.32 17.30
CA GLY A 74 1.81 12.77 18.55
C GLY A 74 1.24 13.84 19.47
N GLY A 75 0.33 13.43 20.37
CA GLY A 75 -0.35 14.37 21.26
C GLY A 75 -1.05 15.50 20.49
N LYS A 76 -0.67 16.75 20.77
CA LYS A 76 -1.18 17.95 20.09
C LYS A 76 -0.20 18.53 19.05
N GLU A 77 0.97 17.92 18.88
CA GLU A 77 2.05 18.47 18.06
C GLU A 77 1.87 18.13 16.58
N HIS A 78 2.07 19.15 15.75
CA HIS A 78 1.96 19.09 14.30
C HIS A 78 3.09 19.89 13.68
N ASP A 79 3.78 19.28 12.71
CA ASP A 79 4.94 19.89 12.05
C ASP A 79 4.63 20.21 10.60
N GLU A 80 5.18 21.31 10.12
CA GLU A 80 5.11 21.70 8.72
C GLU A 80 5.87 20.68 7.86
N PHE A 81 5.22 20.19 6.81
CA PHE A 81 5.79 19.14 5.96
C PHE A 81 5.91 19.56 4.51
N ALA A 82 4.84 20.12 3.94
CA ALA A 82 4.80 20.52 2.54
C ALA A 82 3.82 21.67 2.32
N GLU A 83 3.72 22.12 1.07
CA GLU A 83 2.77 23.15 0.64
C GLU A 83 1.74 22.55 -0.32
N LEU A 84 0.50 23.00 -0.17
CA LEU A 84 -0.61 22.68 -1.05
C LEU A 84 -0.60 23.66 -2.23
N TYR A 85 -0.67 23.13 -3.44
CA TYR A 85 -0.97 23.92 -4.62
C TYR A 85 -2.47 23.95 -4.82
N LEU A 86 -3.03 25.16 -4.85
CA LEU A 86 -4.44 25.38 -5.08
C LEU A 86 -4.64 26.38 -6.22
N GLU A 87 -5.39 25.97 -7.22
CA GLU A 87 -5.76 26.84 -8.32
C GLU A 87 -6.83 27.85 -7.89
N LYS A 88 -7.00 28.91 -8.68
CA LYS A 88 -7.95 29.97 -8.35
C LYS A 88 -9.37 29.42 -8.27
N ASP A 89 -9.76 28.58 -9.21
CA ASP A 89 -11.10 28.01 -9.29
C ASP A 89 -11.37 27.04 -8.13
N GLU A 90 -10.36 26.26 -7.73
CA GLU A 90 -10.45 25.36 -6.56
C GLU A 90 -10.62 26.17 -5.26
N TRP A 91 -9.94 27.31 -5.13
CA TRP A 91 -10.13 28.22 -3.98
C TRP A 91 -11.54 28.78 -3.90
N GLU A 92 -12.13 29.20 -5.03
CA GLU A 92 -13.51 29.67 -5.07
C GLU A 92 -14.50 28.57 -4.64
N GLN A 93 -14.29 27.32 -5.10
CA GLN A 93 -15.10 26.18 -4.67
C GLN A 93 -14.99 25.92 -3.15
N LEU A 94 -13.78 26.05 -2.59
CA LEU A 94 -13.59 25.89 -1.15
C LEU A 94 -14.29 26.99 -0.35
N LYS A 95 -14.34 28.23 -0.86
CA LYS A 95 -15.10 29.33 -0.23
C LYS A 95 -16.60 29.12 -0.28
N GLU A 96 -17.11 28.52 -1.36
CA GLU A 96 -18.54 28.25 -1.54
C GLU A 96 -19.11 27.28 -0.49
N LEU A 97 -18.26 26.43 0.11
CA LEU A 97 -18.65 25.54 1.20
C LEU A 97 -19.19 26.29 2.44
N GLN A 98 -18.81 27.56 2.64
CA GLN A 98 -19.17 28.36 3.82
C GLN A 98 -18.85 27.69 5.16
N GLU A 99 -17.82 26.85 5.17
CA GLU A 99 -17.33 26.12 6.34
C GLU A 99 -15.91 26.55 6.72
N PRO A 100 -15.54 26.47 8.01
CA PRO A 100 -14.17 26.80 8.43
C PRO A 100 -13.17 25.79 7.85
N LEU A 101 -12.31 26.25 6.95
CA LEU A 101 -11.30 25.40 6.30
C LEU A 101 -10.07 25.16 7.19
N GLN A 102 -9.74 26.12 8.05
CA GLN A 102 -8.51 26.13 8.83
C GLN A 102 -8.44 24.95 9.80
N GLY A 103 -7.35 24.19 9.75
CA GLY A 103 -7.09 23.08 10.66
C GLY A 103 -7.84 21.79 10.34
N ARG A 104 -8.63 21.73 9.26
CA ARG A 104 -9.27 20.49 8.79
C ARG A 104 -8.24 19.50 8.29
N ILE A 105 -8.62 18.22 8.27
CA ILE A 105 -7.80 17.17 7.68
C ILE A 105 -8.17 17.02 6.22
N VAL A 106 -7.16 17.02 5.35
CA VAL A 106 -7.30 16.89 3.90
C VAL A 106 -6.53 15.68 3.42
N GLU A 107 -7.12 14.89 2.54
CA GLU A 107 -6.42 13.83 1.82
C GLU A 107 -5.74 14.45 0.60
N CYS A 108 -4.42 14.31 0.52
CA CYS A 108 -3.61 14.88 -0.55
C CYS A 108 -2.78 13.81 -1.27
N ARG A 109 -2.42 14.08 -2.52
CA ARG A 109 -1.39 13.33 -3.25
C ARG A 109 -0.34 14.27 -3.83
N LYS A 110 0.82 13.73 -4.20
CA LYS A 110 1.88 14.53 -4.84
C LYS A 110 1.38 15.03 -6.19
N LYS A 111 1.55 16.32 -6.47
CA LYS A 111 1.22 16.87 -7.79
C LYS A 111 2.38 16.59 -8.75
N VAL A 112 2.20 15.60 -9.61
CA VAL A 112 3.24 15.12 -10.54
C VAL A 112 3.69 16.24 -11.49
N ASP A 113 2.76 17.09 -11.92
CA ASP A 113 3.04 18.16 -12.89
C ASP A 113 3.80 19.36 -12.29
N LYS A 114 3.75 19.55 -10.96
CA LYS A 114 4.34 20.71 -10.26
C LYS A 114 4.96 20.29 -8.92
N PRO A 115 6.09 19.57 -8.91
CA PRO A 115 6.85 19.36 -7.69
C PRO A 115 7.40 20.70 -7.15
N PRO A 116 7.53 20.90 -5.83
CA PRO A 116 7.33 19.94 -4.74
C PRO A 116 5.91 19.91 -4.16
N TYR A 117 4.93 20.49 -4.86
CA TYR A 117 3.61 20.71 -4.32
C TYR A 117 2.73 19.46 -4.25
N TRP A 118 1.72 19.56 -3.40
CA TRP A 118 0.67 18.56 -3.24
C TRP A 118 -0.65 19.12 -3.73
N GLU A 119 -1.55 18.23 -4.13
CA GLU A 119 -2.92 18.58 -4.47
C GLU A 119 -3.89 17.89 -3.53
N MET A 120 -4.99 18.59 -3.22
CA MET A 120 -6.03 18.11 -2.32
C MET A 120 -7.05 17.31 -3.14
N LEU A 121 -7.48 16.17 -2.59
CA LEU A 121 -8.52 15.35 -3.18
C LEU A 121 -9.86 15.56 -2.49
N ARG A 122 -9.86 15.56 -1.15
CA ARG A 122 -11.08 15.74 -0.34
C ARG A 122 -10.78 16.05 1.12
N PHE A 123 -11.81 16.50 1.84
CA PHE A 123 -11.77 16.58 3.29
C PHE A 123 -11.94 15.20 3.95
N ARG A 124 -11.30 15.04 5.10
CA ARG A 124 -11.35 13.86 5.96
C ARG A 124 -11.91 14.25 7.32
N ASP A 125 -13.19 14.59 7.33
CA ASP A 125 -13.91 14.98 8.56
C ASP A 125 -14.11 13.80 9.53
N ASP A 126 -13.88 12.58 9.05
CA ASP A 126 -13.79 11.36 9.86
C ASP A 126 -12.53 11.30 10.74
N LYS A 127 -11.57 12.22 10.54
CA LYS A 127 -10.27 12.23 11.23
C LYS A 127 -10.05 13.50 12.03
N ALA A 128 -9.65 13.32 13.29
CA ALA A 128 -9.24 14.44 14.15
C ALA A 128 -7.83 14.96 13.84
N ASN A 129 -6.93 14.09 13.36
CA ASN A 129 -5.54 14.43 13.03
C ASN A 129 -5.15 13.80 11.69
N GLY A 130 -4.13 14.37 11.04
CA GLY A 130 -3.52 13.79 9.85
C GLY A 130 -2.76 12.48 10.16
N ASN A 131 -2.09 11.94 9.15
CA ASN A 131 -1.25 10.78 9.35
C ASN A 131 -0.06 11.11 10.25
N HIS A 132 0.33 10.12 11.08
CA HIS A 132 1.52 10.24 11.91
C HIS A 132 2.77 10.29 11.02
N PHE A 133 3.77 11.07 11.41
CA PHE A 133 5.01 11.27 10.65
C PHE A 133 5.66 9.96 10.17
N THR A 134 5.68 8.92 11.00
CA THR A 134 6.26 7.62 10.60
C THR A 134 5.46 6.91 9.50
N VAL A 135 4.14 7.12 9.45
CA VAL A 135 3.28 6.59 8.37
C VAL A 135 3.55 7.37 7.09
N VAL A 136 3.65 8.70 7.19
CA VAL A 136 3.99 9.58 6.07
C VAL A 136 5.33 9.16 5.45
N GLN A 137 6.37 8.94 6.25
CA GLN A 137 7.67 8.47 5.75
C GLN A 137 7.57 7.13 5.02
N LYS A 138 6.81 6.16 5.55
CA LYS A 138 6.60 4.86 4.89
C LYS A 138 5.88 5.01 3.55
N ILE A 139 4.89 5.90 3.49
CA ILE A 139 4.16 6.16 2.24
C ILE A 139 5.10 6.84 1.22
N LEU A 140 5.90 7.81 1.65
CA LEU A 140 6.88 8.44 0.75
C LEU A 140 7.91 7.45 0.21
N GLN A 141 8.38 6.53 1.05
CA GLN A 141 9.25 5.44 0.61
C GLN A 141 8.54 4.55 -0.40
N SER A 142 7.27 4.20 -0.15
CA SER A 142 6.45 3.42 -1.10
C SER A 142 6.18 4.14 -2.41
N ILE A 143 6.11 5.48 -2.41
CA ILE A 143 5.98 6.27 -3.64
C ILE A 143 7.30 6.23 -4.42
N GLN A 144 8.44 6.32 -3.72
CA GLN A 144 9.77 6.31 -4.33
C GLN A 144 10.13 4.94 -4.91
N ASP A 145 9.79 3.86 -4.21
CA ASP A 145 10.05 2.48 -4.62
C ASP A 145 8.91 1.90 -5.49
N GLY A 146 7.92 2.71 -5.83
CA GLY A 146 6.73 2.26 -6.53
C GLY A 146 7.01 1.96 -8.00
N VAL A 147 6.45 0.84 -8.49
CA VAL A 147 6.55 0.42 -9.90
C VAL A 147 5.55 1.24 -10.72
N SER A 148 6.03 1.87 -11.79
CA SER A 148 5.18 2.67 -12.69
C SER A 148 4.31 1.79 -13.60
N GLU A 149 3.25 2.35 -14.17
CA GLU A 149 2.41 1.64 -15.13
C GLU A 149 3.21 1.23 -16.37
N GLU A 150 4.08 2.12 -16.85
CA GLU A 150 4.93 1.90 -18.02
C GLU A 150 5.94 0.77 -17.76
N GLU A 151 6.49 0.67 -16.55
CA GLU A 151 7.37 -0.42 -16.15
C GLU A 151 6.66 -1.77 -16.17
N ILE A 152 5.40 -1.82 -15.69
CA ILE A 152 4.58 -3.03 -15.77
C ILE A 152 4.37 -3.42 -17.24
N ILE A 153 3.91 -2.49 -18.07
CA ILE A 153 3.66 -2.74 -19.50
C ILE A 153 4.94 -3.25 -20.20
N LYS A 154 6.09 -2.63 -19.91
CA LYS A 154 7.38 -3.01 -20.46
C LYS A 154 7.85 -4.40 -20.00
N SER A 155 7.47 -4.82 -18.79
CA SER A 155 7.79 -6.15 -18.25
C SER A 155 6.90 -7.28 -18.82
N CYS A 156 5.71 -6.97 -19.34
CA CYS A 156 4.76 -7.98 -19.82
C CYS A 156 5.34 -8.93 -20.89
N PRO A 157 6.07 -8.48 -21.93
CA PRO A 157 6.65 -9.38 -22.93
C PRO A 157 7.65 -10.37 -22.34
N GLU A 158 8.51 -9.90 -21.43
CA GLU A 158 9.51 -10.74 -20.75
C GLU A 158 8.83 -11.78 -19.86
N ILE A 159 7.84 -11.36 -19.06
CA ILE A 159 7.05 -12.27 -18.21
C ILE A 159 6.36 -13.35 -19.07
N ASN A 160 5.80 -12.97 -20.21
CA ASN A 160 5.15 -13.89 -21.16
C ASN A 160 6.16 -14.89 -21.73
N GLN A 161 7.33 -14.42 -22.17
CA GLN A 161 8.39 -15.28 -22.70
C GLN A 161 8.88 -16.30 -21.65
N LEU A 162 9.13 -15.86 -20.42
CA LEU A 162 9.54 -16.74 -19.32
C LEU A 162 8.42 -17.72 -18.92
N TRP A 163 7.16 -17.28 -19.00
CA TRP A 163 6.02 -18.17 -18.79
C TRP A 163 5.93 -19.27 -19.86
N LYS A 164 6.05 -18.91 -21.15
CA LYS A 164 6.08 -19.87 -22.27
C LYS A 164 7.24 -20.86 -22.14
N LYS A 165 8.44 -20.39 -21.78
CA LYS A 165 9.61 -21.24 -21.54
C LYS A 165 9.34 -22.26 -20.43
N ARG A 166 8.83 -21.82 -19.26
CA ARG A 166 8.45 -22.71 -18.14
C ARG A 166 7.38 -23.73 -18.54
N TYR A 167 6.47 -23.35 -19.43
CA TYR A 167 5.43 -24.25 -19.93
C TYR A 167 5.99 -25.33 -20.87
N GLN A 168 6.91 -24.96 -21.77
CA GLN A 168 7.59 -25.91 -22.67
C GLN A 168 8.49 -26.88 -21.91
N GLU A 169 9.27 -26.42 -20.93
CA GLU A 169 10.11 -27.28 -20.08
C GLU A 169 9.29 -28.33 -19.30
N LYS A 170 8.07 -27.98 -18.89
CA LYS A 170 7.15 -28.94 -18.25
C LYS A 170 6.63 -30.00 -19.21
N LYS A 171 6.44 -29.67 -20.50
CA LYS A 171 6.02 -30.63 -21.54
C LYS A 171 7.16 -31.56 -21.96
N GLN A 172 8.40 -31.08 -21.92
CA GLN A 172 9.57 -31.82 -22.38
C GLN A 172 10.17 -32.78 -21.35
N LYS A 173 9.76 -32.76 -20.07
CA LYS A 173 10.16 -33.80 -19.10
C LYS A 173 9.32 -35.07 -19.32
N PRO A 174 9.90 -36.16 -19.87
CA PRO A 174 9.26 -37.46 -19.81
C PRO A 174 9.35 -37.95 -18.36
N SER A 175 8.32 -38.64 -17.89
CA SER A 175 8.36 -39.35 -16.60
C SER A 175 9.44 -40.44 -16.63
N SER A 176 10.68 -40.11 -16.24
CA SER A 176 11.68 -41.13 -15.92
C SER A 176 11.42 -41.65 -14.51
N SER A 177 10.31 -42.37 -14.35
CA SER A 177 10.11 -43.30 -13.24
C SER A 177 10.79 -44.61 -13.61
N SER A 178 12.11 -44.66 -13.44
CA SER A 178 12.88 -45.90 -13.47
C SER A 178 12.98 -46.43 -12.05
N ILE A 179 12.19 -47.45 -11.76
CA ILE A 179 12.34 -48.33 -10.61
C ILE A 179 13.69 -49.04 -10.77
N THR A 180 14.60 -48.86 -9.81
CA THR A 180 15.73 -49.78 -9.65
C THR A 180 15.65 -50.40 -8.27
N SER A 181 14.97 -51.54 -8.22
CA SER A 181 15.00 -52.50 -7.13
C SER A 181 16.29 -53.32 -7.18
N HIS A 182 17.20 -53.14 -6.23
CA HIS A 182 18.17 -54.18 -5.87
C HIS A 182 18.35 -54.24 -4.35
N SER A 183 17.93 -55.37 -3.77
CA SER A 183 18.28 -55.83 -2.43
C SER A 183 19.26 -57.02 -2.55
N HIS A 184 20.32 -57.04 -1.74
CA HIS A 184 20.98 -58.17 -1.04
C HIS A 184 22.29 -57.62 -0.41
N HIS A 185 22.41 -57.34 0.89
CA HIS A 185 22.79 -58.18 2.05
C HIS A 185 24.11 -58.98 1.93
N HIS A 186 25.22 -58.54 2.58
CA HIS A 186 25.85 -59.14 3.78
C HIS A 186 27.13 -58.39 4.28
N ASN A 187 27.64 -58.75 5.48
CA ASN A 187 28.29 -57.94 6.55
C ASN A 187 29.87 -58.05 6.68
N PRO A 188 30.56 -57.38 7.65
CA PRO A 188 31.99 -56.88 7.63
C PRO A 188 32.97 -57.71 8.55
N PRO A 189 34.07 -57.24 9.23
CA PRO A 189 34.91 -56.00 9.23
C PRO A 189 36.47 -56.20 9.36
N MET A 190 37.29 -55.11 9.32
CA MET A 190 38.58 -54.99 10.07
C MET A 190 39.17 -53.54 10.07
N ASN A 191 39.25 -52.96 11.28
CA ASN A 191 40.32 -52.14 11.90
C ASN A 191 41.12 -51.06 11.13
N ASN A 192 41.02 -49.79 11.56
CA ASN A 192 41.98 -49.15 12.50
C ASN A 192 41.67 -47.64 12.74
N LEU A 193 41.73 -47.24 14.01
CA LEU A 193 41.84 -45.88 14.59
C LEU A 193 43.27 -45.72 15.18
N PRO A 194 43.79 -44.58 15.71
CA PRO A 194 43.24 -43.21 15.94
C PRO A 194 44.28 -42.08 15.56
N PRO A 195 44.32 -40.83 16.11
CA PRO A 195 43.38 -40.03 16.93
C PRO A 195 43.09 -38.57 16.45
N LYS A 196 42.16 -37.94 17.19
CA LYS A 196 41.54 -36.59 17.12
C LYS A 196 42.47 -35.44 17.63
N PRO A 197 42.16 -34.15 17.37
CA PRO A 197 41.41 -33.31 18.34
C PRO A 197 40.38 -32.34 17.66
N GLU A 198 39.12 -32.21 18.11
CA GLU A 198 38.57 -31.34 19.17
C GLU A 198 38.40 -29.86 18.76
N GLN A 199 37.12 -29.43 18.61
CA GLN A 199 36.54 -28.06 18.71
C GLN A 199 35.04 -28.17 18.31
N GLU A 200 34.10 -28.20 19.25
CA GLU A 200 33.42 -27.08 19.95
C GLU A 200 32.26 -26.47 19.12
N ALA A 201 31.04 -26.62 19.64
CA ALA A 201 29.78 -26.26 18.99
C ALA A 201 29.18 -24.99 19.64
N PRO A 202 28.53 -24.09 18.88
CA PRO A 202 27.70 -23.05 19.48
C PRO A 202 26.21 -23.46 19.51
N LYS A 203 25.60 -23.21 20.68
CA LYS A 203 24.17 -23.31 21.00
C LYS A 203 23.36 -22.26 20.21
N LEU A 204 22.18 -22.67 19.73
CA LEU A 204 21.10 -21.77 19.34
C LEU A 204 20.39 -21.23 20.59
N GLU A 205 20.40 -19.92 20.77
CA GLU A 205 19.50 -19.22 21.70
C GLU A 205 18.15 -18.97 21.02
N LYS A 206 17.07 -19.31 21.75
CA LYS A 206 15.69 -18.95 21.43
C LYS A 206 15.40 -17.59 22.06
N GLU A 207 15.03 -16.61 21.26
CA GLU A 207 14.50 -15.34 21.75
C GLU A 207 13.03 -15.15 21.31
N SER A 208 12.15 -15.55 22.22
CA SER A 208 11.02 -14.80 22.78
C SER A 208 10.29 -13.74 21.93
N GLN A 209 9.06 -14.08 21.53
CA GLN A 209 7.98 -13.13 21.19
C GLN A 209 7.45 -12.42 22.45
N PRO A 210 6.98 -11.16 22.37
CA PRO A 210 6.12 -10.58 23.39
C PRO A 210 4.62 -10.74 23.07
N PRO A 211 3.74 -10.78 24.11
CA PRO A 211 2.43 -11.43 24.04
C PRO A 211 1.25 -10.52 23.66
N THR A 212 0.31 -11.10 22.90
CA THR A 212 -1.09 -10.69 22.83
C THR A 212 -1.80 -10.90 24.17
N LYS A 213 -2.41 -9.84 24.73
CA LYS A 213 -3.39 -9.94 25.82
C LYS A 213 -4.82 -9.88 25.26
N LYS A 214 -5.57 -10.97 25.46
CA LYS A 214 -7.04 -11.03 25.44
C LYS A 214 -7.53 -11.45 26.83
N GLN A 215 -8.42 -10.66 27.42
CA GLN A 215 -9.47 -10.98 28.42
C GLN A 215 -10.58 -9.95 28.10
N LYS A 216 -11.84 -10.22 27.72
CA LYS A 216 -12.90 -11.18 28.13
C LYS A 216 -13.23 -11.07 29.62
N VAL A 217 -14.44 -10.77 30.14
CA VAL A 217 -15.83 -10.47 29.68
C VAL A 217 -16.60 -9.94 30.91
N GLU A 218 -17.67 -9.15 30.70
CA GLU A 218 -19.00 -9.17 31.37
C GLU A 218 -19.81 -7.99 30.76
N SER A 219 -20.85 -8.10 29.93
CA SER A 219 -22.16 -8.81 29.89
C SER A 219 -23.30 -8.13 30.64
N SER A 220 -24.20 -7.50 29.88
CA SER A 220 -25.67 -7.35 30.07
C SER A 220 -26.20 -6.65 28.79
N SER A 221 -26.81 -7.35 27.83
CA SER A 221 -28.18 -7.91 27.75
C SER A 221 -29.24 -6.88 27.30
N ASP A 222 -29.59 -6.96 26.02
CA ASP A 222 -30.91 -6.82 25.37
C ASP A 222 -30.65 -6.62 23.85
N GLY A 223 -31.19 -7.34 22.87
CA GLY A 223 -32.30 -8.28 22.81
C GLY A 223 -33.16 -7.95 21.58
N SER A 224 -32.84 -8.51 20.39
CA SER A 224 -33.81 -8.95 19.36
C SER A 224 -33.19 -9.17 17.97
N SER A 225 -33.17 -10.45 17.56
CA SER A 225 -33.71 -11.02 16.31
C SER A 225 -33.85 -10.12 15.07
N ASN A 226 -33.12 -10.45 13.99
CA ASN A 226 -33.76 -11.10 12.83
C ASN A 226 -32.77 -11.63 11.79
N ASP A 227 -33.23 -12.74 11.23
CA ASP A 227 -32.71 -13.59 10.17
C ASP A 227 -32.59 -12.85 8.82
N THR A 228 -31.55 -13.11 8.03
CA THR A 228 -31.65 -13.33 6.57
C THR A 228 -30.27 -13.60 5.94
N ASN A 229 -30.13 -14.84 5.53
CA ASN A 229 -29.19 -15.37 4.57
C ASN A 229 -29.30 -14.66 3.21
N LYS A 230 -28.24 -14.00 2.72
CA LYS A 230 -28.05 -13.72 1.28
C LYS A 230 -26.61 -13.30 0.94
N LYS A 231 -25.95 -14.19 0.19
CA LYS A 231 -24.68 -14.04 -0.52
C LYS A 231 -24.91 -13.17 -1.77
N PRO A 232 -24.01 -12.25 -2.16
CA PRO A 232 -24.01 -11.70 -3.51
C PRO A 232 -22.88 -12.33 -4.34
N GLU A 233 -23.28 -13.21 -5.26
CA GLU A 233 -22.52 -13.60 -6.46
C GLU A 233 -22.81 -12.56 -7.55
N MET A 234 -21.83 -11.76 -7.96
CA MET A 234 -21.84 -11.01 -9.23
C MET A 234 -20.39 -10.57 -9.54
N LEU A 235 -19.57 -11.45 -10.13
CA LEU A 235 -18.24 -11.05 -10.66
C LEU A 235 -17.72 -12.01 -11.74
N ASP A 236 -18.60 -12.59 -12.54
CA ASP A 236 -18.24 -13.53 -13.63
C ASP A 236 -18.45 -12.97 -15.06
N ASP A 237 -18.76 -11.67 -15.24
CA ASP A 237 -19.12 -11.08 -16.56
C ASP A 237 -18.08 -10.11 -17.18
N LEU A 238 -16.78 -10.24 -16.88
CA LEU A 238 -15.75 -9.33 -17.42
C LEU A 238 -14.53 -10.01 -18.07
N LEU A 239 -14.73 -11.12 -18.78
CA LEU A 239 -13.70 -11.65 -19.67
C LEU A 239 -14.25 -11.79 -21.10
N PRO A 240 -13.67 -11.11 -22.10
CA PRO A 240 -13.99 -11.35 -23.50
C PRO A 240 -13.53 -12.75 -23.90
N ASP A 241 -14.46 -13.56 -24.40
CA ASP A 241 -14.17 -14.86 -25.02
C ASP A 241 -13.38 -14.63 -26.31
N TYR A 242 -12.07 -14.88 -26.26
CA TYR A 242 -11.22 -14.97 -27.45
C TYR A 242 -11.43 -16.37 -28.05
N GLU A 243 -12.48 -16.53 -28.86
CA GLU A 243 -12.55 -17.65 -29.81
C GLU A 243 -11.46 -17.43 -30.86
N GLY A 244 -10.61 -18.44 -31.01
CA GLY A 244 -9.51 -18.44 -31.98
C GLY A 244 -10.05 -18.83 -33.35
N ASP A 245 -9.89 -17.93 -34.32
CA ASP A 245 -9.98 -18.26 -35.74
C ASP A 245 -8.81 -19.20 -36.09
N SER A 246 -9.13 -20.49 -36.16
CA SER A 246 -8.37 -21.48 -36.91
C SER A 246 -9.12 -21.77 -38.19
N ASP A 247 -8.83 -21.01 -39.25
CA ASP A 247 -9.20 -21.37 -40.62
C ASP A 247 -7.91 -21.62 -41.42
N ASP A 248 -7.61 -22.91 -41.55
CA ASP A 248 -6.84 -23.48 -42.66
C ASP A 248 -7.84 -24.18 -43.60
N LEU A 249 -7.46 -24.27 -44.89
CA LEU A 249 -8.05 -24.99 -46.05
C LEU A 249 -8.99 -24.12 -46.92
N ASP A 250 -8.75 -23.89 -48.22
CA ASP A 250 -7.94 -24.58 -49.26
C ASP A 250 -7.05 -23.64 -50.09
#